data_AF-A0A970FEY7-F1
#
_entry.id   AF-A0A970FEY7-F1
#
_cell.length_a   1.000
_cell.length_b   1.000
_cell.length_c   1.000
_cell.angle_alpha   90.00
_cell.angle_beta   90.00
_cell.angle_gamma   90.00
#
_symmetry.space_group_name_H-M   'P 1'
#
loop_
_entity.id
_entity.type
_entity.pdbx_description
1 polymer ?
#
loop_
_entity_poly.entity_id
_entity_poly.type
_entity_poly.pdbx_seq_one_letter_code
_entity_poly.pdbx_strand_id
1 'polypeptide(L)'
;MTEEEITQITLDHWRREYPKELAKLSKEKALREARGCAGLTMMEMKTLKLIHPGMTDYEAWAESRHLFCMKPPLVPESASDYEGKGVLTEEEKRAFLDRISRI
;
A
#
# COMPACT_ATOMS: atom_id res chain seq x y z
N MET A 1 10.78 13.37 -14.01
CA MET A 1 10.32 11.96 -14.03
C MET A 1 8.82 11.92 -14.31
N THR A 2 8.36 11.02 -15.17
CA THR A 2 6.92 10.85 -15.51
C THR A 2 6.24 9.77 -14.66
N GLU A 3 4.91 9.76 -14.68
CA GLU A 3 4.12 8.75 -13.98
C GLU A 3 4.36 7.35 -14.58
N GLU A 4 4.49 7.24 -15.90
CA GLU A 4 4.79 6.00 -16.59
C GLU A 4 6.17 5.45 -16.21
N GLU A 5 7.18 6.32 -16.11
CA GLU A 5 8.52 5.94 -15.66
C GLU A 5 8.49 5.38 -14.24
N ILE A 6 7.82 6.08 -13.30
CA ILE A 6 7.70 5.62 -11.91
C ILE A 6 6.89 4.32 -11.82
N THR A 7 5.84 4.18 -12.63
CA THR A 7 5.04 2.95 -12.71
C THR A 7 5.92 1.77 -13.12
N GLN A 8 6.77 1.94 -14.14
CA GLN A 8 7.63 0.87 -14.61
C GLN A 8 8.71 0.52 -13.57
N ILE A 9 9.32 1.54 -12.95
CA ILE A 9 10.26 1.35 -11.83
C ILE A 9 9.62 0.56 -10.69
N THR A 10 8.38 0.87 -10.34
CA THR A 10 7.62 0.19 -9.27
C THR A 10 7.39 -1.28 -9.62
N LEU A 11 6.95 -1.57 -10.85
CA LEU A 11 6.76 -2.95 -11.31
C LEU A 11 8.07 -3.73 -11.32
N ASP A 12 9.17 -3.13 -11.75
CA ASP A 12 10.49 -3.78 -11.77
C ASP A 12 11.02 -4.05 -10.35
N HIS A 13 10.81 -3.11 -9.43
CA HIS A 13 11.09 -3.31 -8.01
C HIS A 13 10.28 -4.48 -7.44
N TRP A 14 8.97 -4.53 -7.68
CA TRP A 14 8.12 -5.62 -7.21
C TRP A 14 8.50 -6.97 -7.79
N ARG A 15 8.89 -7.04 -9.07
CA ARG A 15 9.38 -8.28 -9.69
C ARG A 15 10.64 -8.81 -9.00
N ARG A 16 11.52 -7.93 -8.53
CA ARG A 16 12.78 -8.29 -7.89
C ARG A 16 12.62 -8.60 -6.40
N GLU A 17 11.94 -7.73 -5.66
CA GLU A 17 11.89 -7.77 -4.19
C GLU A 17 10.66 -8.50 -3.65
N TYR A 18 9.53 -8.47 -4.36
CA TYR A 18 8.23 -9.00 -3.91
C TYR A 18 7.57 -9.94 -4.93
N PRO A 19 8.30 -10.94 -5.48
CA PRO A 19 7.76 -11.81 -6.53
C PRO A 19 6.57 -12.65 -6.04
N LYS A 20 6.51 -13.00 -4.75
CA LYS A 20 5.44 -13.83 -4.17
C LYS A 20 4.12 -13.06 -4.09
N GLU A 21 4.18 -11.81 -3.65
CA GLU A 21 3.03 -10.91 -3.54
C GLU A 21 2.56 -10.51 -4.94
N LEU A 22 3.49 -10.16 -5.83
CA LEU A 22 3.17 -9.83 -7.22
C LEU A 22 2.48 -10.99 -7.94
N ALA A 23 2.90 -12.23 -7.69
CA ALA A 23 2.27 -13.43 -8.27
C ALA A 23 0.82 -13.66 -7.84
N LYS A 24 0.37 -13.06 -6.72
CA LYS A 24 -1.02 -13.10 -6.26
C LYS A 24 -1.93 -12.12 -7.02
N LEU A 25 -1.35 -11.19 -7.79
CA LEU A 25 -2.09 -10.21 -8.57
C LEU A 25 -2.17 -10.59 -10.05
N SER A 26 -3.29 -10.28 -10.69
CA SER A 26 -3.35 -10.31 -12.14
C SER A 26 -2.49 -9.18 -12.72
N LYS A 27 -2.01 -9.35 -13.96
CA LYS A 27 -1.20 -8.31 -14.65
C LYS A 27 -1.90 -6.95 -14.66
N GLU A 28 -3.21 -6.93 -14.89
CA GLU A 28 -4.00 -5.69 -14.90
C GLU A 28 -4.10 -5.06 -13.49
N LYS A 29 -4.32 -5.88 -12.45
CA LYS A 29 -4.34 -5.37 -11.06
C LYS A 29 -2.98 -4.83 -10.65
N ALA A 30 -1.89 -5.58 -10.90
CA ALA A 30 -0.54 -5.12 -10.61
C ALA A 30 -0.20 -3.80 -11.30
N LEU A 31 -0.57 -3.64 -12.58
CA LEU A 31 -0.36 -2.38 -13.30
C LEU A 31 -1.18 -1.23 -12.70
N ARG A 32 -2.43 -1.48 -12.31
CA ARG A 32 -3.31 -0.47 -11.68
C ARG A 32 -2.75 -0.01 -10.33
N GLU A 33 -2.33 -0.95 -9.49
CA GLU A 33 -1.71 -0.67 -8.19
C GLU A 33 -0.40 0.11 -8.37
N ALA A 34 0.47 -0.31 -9.29
CA ALA A 34 1.72 0.40 -9.56
C ALA A 34 1.49 1.84 -10.04
N ARG A 35 0.47 2.08 -10.89
CA ARG A 35 0.05 3.43 -11.29
C ARG A 35 -0.46 4.25 -10.10
N GLY A 36 -1.24 3.63 -9.21
CA GLY A 36 -1.69 4.28 -7.97
C GLY A 36 -0.51 4.72 -7.09
N CYS A 37 0.46 3.83 -6.88
CA CYS A 37 1.69 4.16 -6.15
C CYS A 37 2.49 5.28 -6.83
N ALA A 38 2.59 5.26 -8.17
CA ALA A 38 3.27 6.29 -8.95
C ALA A 38 2.59 7.66 -8.79
N GLY A 39 1.27 7.71 -8.91
CA GLY A 39 0.48 8.93 -8.72
C GLY A 39 0.66 9.53 -7.33
N LEU A 40 0.56 8.71 -6.28
CA LEU A 40 0.79 9.15 -4.89
C LEU A 40 2.21 9.67 -4.68
N THR A 41 3.20 8.99 -5.25
CA THR A 41 4.60 9.42 -5.13
C THR A 41 4.84 10.72 -5.89
N MET A 42 4.26 10.90 -7.08
CA MET A 42 4.34 12.17 -7.81
C MET A 42 3.67 13.32 -7.05
N MET A 43 2.55 13.08 -6.35
CA MET A 43 1.94 14.08 -5.49
C MET A 43 2.88 14.48 -4.36
N GLU A 44 3.52 13.51 -3.70
CA GLU A 44 4.50 13.79 -2.66
C GLU A 44 5.72 14.56 -3.19
N MET A 45 6.27 14.14 -4.33
CA MET A 45 7.38 14.84 -4.98
C MET A 45 7.03 16.31 -5.27
N LYS A 46 5.81 16.58 -5.74
CA LYS A 46 5.34 17.96 -5.97
C LYS A 46 5.27 18.73 -4.66
N THR A 47 4.73 18.13 -3.60
CA THR A 47 4.67 18.75 -2.26
C THR A 47 6.07 19.10 -1.75
N LEU A 48 7.02 18.18 -1.80
CA LEU A 48 8.40 18.38 -1.37
C LEU A 48 9.07 19.55 -2.11
N LYS A 49 8.86 19.63 -3.43
CA LYS A 49 9.41 20.73 -4.25
C LYS A 49 8.76 22.08 -3.98
N LEU A 50 7.52 22.11 -3.50
CA LEU A 50 6.85 23.36 -3.08
C LEU A 50 7.43 23.88 -1.76
N ILE A 51 7.72 23.00 -0.81
CA ILE A 51 8.27 23.40 0.50
C ILE A 51 9.78 23.65 0.47
N HIS A 52 10.51 23.06 -0.48
CA HIS A 52 11.95 23.22 -0.67
C HIS A 52 12.28 23.75 -2.08
N PRO A 53 12.23 25.09 -2.28
CA PRO A 53 12.57 25.69 -3.55
C PRO A 53 13.99 25.31 -3.99
N GLY A 54 14.12 24.79 -5.22
CA GLY A 54 15.39 24.31 -5.77
C GLY A 54 15.60 22.80 -5.67
N MET A 55 14.73 22.07 -4.97
CA MET A 55 14.77 20.61 -4.95
C MET A 55 14.54 20.02 -6.34
N THR A 56 15.43 19.13 -6.76
CA THR A 56 15.37 18.45 -8.05
C THR A 56 14.35 17.31 -8.03
N ASP A 57 13.93 16.86 -9.22
CA ASP A 57 13.08 15.66 -9.35
C ASP A 57 13.72 14.42 -8.72
N TYR A 58 15.04 14.28 -8.86
CA TYR A 58 15.78 13.13 -8.33
C TYR A 58 15.78 13.11 -6.80
N GLU A 59 16.04 14.25 -6.16
CA GLU A 59 15.99 14.37 -4.70
C GLU A 59 14.56 14.12 -4.19
N ALA A 60 13.56 14.76 -4.79
CA ALA A 60 12.17 14.55 -4.41
C ALA A 60 11.75 13.08 -4.55
N TRP A 61 12.19 12.39 -5.61
CA TRP A 61 11.98 10.96 -5.80
C TRP A 61 12.69 10.13 -4.72
N ALA A 62 13.94 10.45 -4.41
CA ALA A 62 14.72 9.73 -3.40
C ALA A 62 14.06 9.79 -2.02
N GLU A 63 13.53 10.96 -1.65
CA GLU A 63 12.83 11.18 -0.38
C GLU A 63 11.43 10.55 -0.34
N SER A 64 10.74 10.36 -1.47
CA SER A 64 9.33 9.92 -1.48
C SER A 64 9.11 8.45 -1.88
N ARG A 65 10.01 7.84 -2.67
CA ARG A 65 9.80 6.51 -3.27
C ARG A 65 9.47 5.40 -2.27
N HIS A 66 10.00 5.50 -1.05
CA HIS A 66 9.83 4.50 -0.01
C HIS A 66 8.46 4.53 0.68
N LEU A 67 7.69 5.61 0.50
CA LEU A 67 6.37 5.75 1.08
C LEU A 67 5.34 4.84 0.40
N PHE A 68 5.47 4.65 -0.92
CA PHE A 68 4.52 3.89 -1.74
C PHE A 68 5.21 2.91 -2.69
N CYS A 69 6.01 3.41 -3.65
CA CYS A 69 6.55 2.59 -4.76
C CYS A 69 7.49 1.46 -4.33
N MET A 70 8.21 1.61 -3.21
CA MET A 70 9.15 0.58 -2.74
C MET A 70 8.58 -0.38 -1.70
N LYS A 71 7.27 -0.28 -1.39
CA LYS A 71 6.56 -1.22 -0.51
C LYS A 71 6.02 -2.41 -1.31
N PRO A 72 5.72 -3.55 -0.67
CA PRO A 72 5.08 -4.68 -1.37
C PRO A 72 3.73 -4.27 -1.98
N PRO A 73 3.33 -4.89 -3.10
CA PRO A 73 2.02 -4.62 -3.69
C PRO A 73 0.91 -5.04 -2.73
N LEU A 74 -0.19 -4.28 -2.73
CA LEU A 74 -1.38 -4.61 -1.95
C LEU A 74 -2.05 -5.86 -2.52
N VAL A 75 -1.91 -6.97 -1.82
CA VAL A 75 -2.59 -8.22 -2.15
C VAL A 75 -3.88 -8.30 -1.33
N PRO A 76 -5.04 -8.58 -1.95
CA PRO A 76 -6.25 -8.83 -1.21
C PRO A 76 -6.02 -10.01 -0.26
N GLU A 77 -6.33 -9.83 1.02
CA GLU A 77 -6.38 -10.93 1.97
C GLU A 77 -7.41 -11.95 1.47
N SER A 78 -7.06 -13.23 1.57
CA SER A 78 -7.99 -14.32 1.25
C SER A 78 -9.10 -14.36 2.30
N ALA A 79 -10.28 -14.86 1.95
CA ALA A 79 -11.37 -15.03 2.92
C ALA A 79 -10.94 -15.90 4.13
N SER A 80 -10.02 -16.84 3.93
CA SER A 80 -9.40 -17.65 4.98
C SER A 80 -8.50 -16.86 5.93
N ASP A 81 -8.00 -15.67 5.55
CA ASP A 81 -7.22 -14.82 6.45
C ASP A 81 -8.11 -14.13 7.51
N TYR A 82 -9.44 -14.12 7.30
CA TYR A 82 -10.45 -13.65 8.26
C TYR A 82 -11.06 -14.78 9.09
N GLU A 83 -10.89 -16.06 8.71
CA GLU A 83 -11.29 -17.22 9.51
C GLU A 83 -10.39 -17.32 10.76
N GLY A 84 -10.78 -16.60 11.81
CA GLY A 84 -10.12 -16.64 13.13
C GLY A 84 -9.84 -15.29 13.77
N LYS A 85 -9.97 -14.17 13.05
CA LYS A 85 -9.67 -12.83 13.59
C LYS A 85 -10.87 -12.03 14.13
N GLY A 86 -12.09 -12.58 14.10
CA GLY A 86 -13.29 -11.81 14.44
C GLY A 86 -14.45 -12.56 15.07
N VAL A 87 -14.33 -13.86 15.35
CA VAL A 87 -15.38 -14.59 16.05
C VAL A 87 -15.08 -14.52 17.54
N LEU A 88 -15.67 -13.54 18.23
CA LEU A 88 -15.79 -13.61 19.68
C LEU A 88 -16.40 -14.97 20.02
N THR A 89 -15.78 -15.68 20.95
CA THR A 89 -16.38 -16.87 21.54
C THR A 89 -17.75 -16.51 22.13
N GLU A 90 -18.66 -17.48 22.24
CA GLU A 90 -19.98 -17.23 22.84
C GLU A 90 -19.87 -16.67 24.27
N GLU A 91 -18.79 -17.01 24.97
CA GLU A 91 -18.45 -16.49 26.30
C GLU A 91 -18.06 -15.01 26.26
N GLU A 92 -17.23 -14.60 25.30
CA GLU A 92 -16.84 -13.20 25.11
C GLU A 92 -18.01 -12.34 24.63
N LYS A 93 -18.88 -12.88 23.77
CA LYS A 93 -20.14 -12.21 23.37
C LYS A 93 -21.03 -11.98 24.59
N ARG A 94 -21.19 -12.99 25.45
CA ARG A 94 -22.03 -12.92 26.64
C ARG A 94 -21.47 -11.92 27.66
N ALA A 95 -20.16 -11.89 27.86
CA ALA A 95 -19.49 -10.95 28.75
C ALA A 95 -19.60 -9.49 28.25
N PHE A 96 -19.49 -9.27 26.93
CA PHE A 96 -19.67 -7.96 26.32
C PHE A 96 -21.11 -7.44 26.50
N LEU A 97 -22.11 -8.30 26.27
CA LEU A 97 -23.51 -7.96 26.45
C LEU A 97 -23.85 -7.66 27.92
N ASP A 98 -23.31 -8.44 28.86
CA ASP A 98 -23.49 -8.19 30.31
C ASP A 98 -22.80 -6.90 30.77
N ARG A 99 -21.72 -6.47 30.11
CA ARG A 99 -21.06 -5.20 30.43
C ARG A 99 -21.87 -3.99 29.97
N ILE A 100 -22.58 -4.10 28.85
CA ILE A 100 -23.41 -3.02 28.30
C ILE A 100 -24.74 -2.92 29.03
N SER A 101 -25.32 -4.04 29.47
CA SER A 101 -26.59 -4.03 30.21
C SER A 101 -26.50 -3.45 31.63
N ARG A 102 -25.29 -3.18 32.12
CA ARG A 102 -25.00 -2.62 33.45
C ARG A 102 -24.69 -1.10 33.44
N ILE A 103 -24.76 -0.45 32.26
CA ILE A 103 -24.64 1.01 32.07
C ILE A 103 -26.04 1.57 31.87
#